data_AF-D3VE88-F1
#
_entry.id   AF-D3VE88-F1
#
_cell.length_a   1.000
_cell.length_b   1.000
_cell.length_c   1.000
_cell.angle_alpha   90.00
_cell.angle_beta   90.00
_cell.angle_gamma   90.00
#
_symmetry.space_group_name_H-M   'P 1'
#
loop_
_entity.id
_entity.type
_entity.pdbx_description
1 polymer ?
#
loop_
_entity_poly.entity_id
_entity_poly.type
_entity_poly.pdbx_seq_one_letter_code
_entity_poly.pdbx_strand_id
1 'polypeptide(L)' 'MKLKPTKRHDSVEFKLEAVQQVVLHQQRVIDIARSLAVDASTLRKWIRQYKAEIQG' A
#
# COMPACT_ATOMS: atom_id res chain seq x y z
N MET A 1 12.82 25.19 9.37
CA MET A 1 11.53 24.96 8.70
C MET A 1 10.89 23.70 9.27
N LYS A 2 9.79 23.82 10.02
CA LYS A 2 9.04 22.67 10.56
C LYS A 2 8.26 22.03 9.42
N LEU A 3 8.81 20.98 8.81
CA LEU A 3 8.04 20.10 7.93
C LEU A 3 6.96 19.45 8.80
N LYS A 4 5.72 19.88 8.61
CA LYS A 4 4.52 19.28 9.20
C LYS A 4 4.57 17.79 8.82
N PRO A 5 4.38 16.82 9.74
CA PRO A 5 4.23 15.44 9.33
C PRO A 5 2.88 15.38 8.61
N THR A 6 2.93 15.63 7.29
CA THR A 6 1.80 15.44 6.41
C THR A 6 1.41 13.98 6.51
N LYS A 7 0.10 13.72 6.50
CA LYS A 7 -0.56 12.42 6.57
C LYS A 7 -0.12 11.51 5.41
N ARG A 8 1.16 11.11 5.36
CA ARG A 8 1.76 10.31 4.28
C ARG A 8 1.21 8.88 4.26
N HIS A 9 0.72 8.40 5.40
CA HIS A 9 0.19 7.04 5.54
C HIS A 9 -1.19 6.84 4.87
N ASP A 10 -1.89 7.91 4.48
CA ASP A 10 -3.22 7.84 3.86
C ASP A 10 -3.30 8.38 2.44
N SER A 11 -2.20 8.86 1.87
CA SER A 11 -2.16 9.31 0.48
C SER A 11 -2.51 8.18 -0.48
N VAL A 12 -3.30 8.49 -1.51
CA VAL A 12 -3.63 7.54 -2.59
C VAL A 12 -2.35 6.98 -3.22
N GLU A 13 -1.35 7.83 -3.41
CA GLU A 13 -0.02 7.47 -3.93
C GLU A 13 0.67 6.40 -3.07
N PHE A 14 0.61 6.54 -1.74
CA PHE A 14 1.21 5.59 -0.81
C PHE A 14 0.52 4.21 -0.89
N LYS A 15 -0.81 4.19 -0.96
CA LYS A 15 -1.58 2.94 -1.12
C LYS A 15 -1.25 2.28 -2.46
N LEU A 16 -1.16 3.07 -3.52
CA LEU A 16 -0.84 2.58 -4.86
C LEU A 16 0.57 1.97 -4.91
N GLU A 17 1.56 2.67 -4.37
CA GLU A 17 2.94 2.17 -4.28
C GLU A 17 2.99 0.84 -3.52
N ALA A 18 2.34 0.76 -2.36
CA ALA A 18 2.30 -0.46 -1.55
C ALA A 18 1.67 -1.64 -2.30
N VAL A 19 0.59 -1.40 -3.05
CA VAL A 19 -0.08 -2.43 -3.85
C VAL A 19 0.80 -2.83 -5.04
N GLN A 20 1.46 -1.88 -5.71
CA GLN A 20 2.35 -2.12 -6.83
C GLN A 20 3.55 -2.99 -6.43
N GLN A 21 4.16 -2.76 -5.28
CA GLN A 21 5.23 -3.62 -4.74
C GLN A 21 4.79 -5.08 -4.61
N VAL A 22 3.54 -5.33 -4.22
CA VAL A 22 3.03 -6.71 -4.10
C VAL A 22 2.56 -7.28 -5.44
N VAL A 23 1.89 -6.50 -6.27
CA VAL A 23 1.26 -7.00 -7.51
C VAL A 23 2.26 -7.07 -8.67
N LEU A 24 3.05 -6.03 -8.88
CA LEU A 24 4.02 -5.95 -9.98
C LEU A 24 5.32 -6.65 -9.62
N HIS A 25 5.86 -6.36 -8.43
CA HIS A 25 7.15 -6.93 -7.98
C HIS A 25 7.01 -8.27 -7.25
N GLN A 26 5.77 -8.80 -7.12
CA GLN A 26 5.46 -10.07 -6.46
C GLN A 26 6.04 -10.18 -5.03
N GLN A 27 6.29 -9.05 -4.37
CA GLN A 27 6.84 -9.06 -3.02
C GLN A 27 5.81 -9.58 -2.02
N ARG A 28 6.30 -10.19 -0.93
CA ARG A 28 5.43 -10.75 0.08
C ARG A 28 4.73 -9.62 0.84
N VAL A 29 3.41 -9.73 0.95
CA VAL A 29 2.55 -8.78 1.68
C VAL A 29 3.09 -8.47 3.08
N ILE A 30 3.60 -9.48 3.80
CA ILE A 30 4.08 -9.34 5.19
C ILE A 30 5.33 -8.46 5.25
N ASP A 31 6.23 -8.57 4.27
CA ASP A 31 7.48 -7.82 4.23
C ASP A 31 7.20 -6.35 3.93
N ILE A 32 6.31 -6.07 2.97
CA ILE A 32 5.85 -4.72 2.64
C ILE A 32 5.06 -4.08 3.78
N ALA A 33 4.12 -4.82 4.37
CA ALA A 33 3.35 -4.38 5.53
C ALA A 33 4.27 -3.96 6.70
N ARG A 34 5.29 -4.76 7.00
CA ARG A 34 6.29 -4.45 8.03
C ARG A 34 7.11 -3.22 7.68
N SER A 35 7.60 -3.13 6.43
CA SER A 35 8.41 -1.99 5.97
C SER A 35 7.64 -0.66 5.99
N LEU A 36 6.34 -0.72 5.71
CA LEU A 36 5.47 0.46 5.65
C LEU A 36 4.75 0.76 6.96
N ALA A 37 4.97 -0.06 8.00
CA ALA A 37 4.25 -0.02 9.27
C ALA A 37 2.71 -0.02 9.09
N VAL A 38 2.22 -0.83 8.16
CA VAL A 38 0.79 -1.02 7.86
C VAL A 38 0.39 -2.45 8.21
N ASP A 39 -0.83 -2.64 8.72
CA ASP A 39 -1.36 -3.98 8.93
C ASP A 39 -1.44 -4.78 7.63
N ALA A 40 -0.96 -6.03 7.66
CA ALA A 40 -1.03 -6.92 6.50
C ALA A 40 -2.47 -7.16 6.01
N SER A 41 -3.45 -7.11 6.91
CA SER A 41 -4.89 -7.19 6.57
C SER A 41 -5.36 -5.98 5.77
N THR A 42 -4.90 -4.78 6.14
CA THR A 42 -5.15 -3.52 5.42
C THR A 42 -4.53 -3.56 4.03
N LEU A 43 -3.27 -3.99 3.91
CA LEU A 43 -2.60 -4.11 2.61
C LEU A 43 -3.31 -5.12 1.69
N ARG A 44 -3.78 -6.26 2.21
CA ARG A 44 -4.58 -7.22 1.42
C ARG A 44 -5.89 -6.61 0.92
N LYS A 45 -6.56 -5.77 1.72
CA LYS A 45 -7.78 -5.07 1.28
C LYS A 45 -7.48 -4.14 0.10
N TRP A 46 -6.40 -3.36 0.16
CA TRP A 46 -6.00 -2.46 -0.93
C TRP A 46 -5.68 -3.25 -2.21
N ILE A 47 -4.94 -4.35 -2.10
CA ILE A 47 -4.64 -5.22 -3.24
C ILE A 47 -5.92 -5.77 -3.87
N ARG A 48 -6.87 -6.24 -3.06
CA ARG A 48 -8.15 -6.76 -3.57
C ARG A 48 -8.94 -5.68 -4.29
N GLN A 49 -8.99 -4.47 -3.75
CA GLN A 49 -9.67 -3.33 -4.35
C GLN A 49 -9.04 -2.97 -5.70
N TYR A 50 -7.70 -2.84 -5.74
CA TYR A 50 -6.96 -2.54 -6.96
C TYR A 50 -7.18 -3.60 -8.05
N LYS A 51 -7.17 -4.89 -7.67
CA LYS A 51 -7.45 -5.99 -8.60
C LYS A 51 -8.87 -5.94 -9.16
N ALA A 52 -9.86 -5.54 -8.34
CA ALA A 52 -11.23 -5.39 -8.81
C ALA A 52 -11.37 -4.22 -9.79
N GLU A 53 -10.64 -3.12 -9.57
CA GLU A 53 -10.65 -1.94 -10.46
C GLU A 53 -9.98 -2.19 -11.81
N ILE A 54 -8.93 -3.02 -11.87
CA ILE A 54 -8.27 -3.39 -13.14
C ILE A 54 -8.98 -4.53 -13.90
N GLN A 55 -9.82 -5.32 -13.23
CA GLN A 55 -10.53 -6.45 -13.83
C GLN A 55 -11.99 -6.14 -14.20
N GLY A 56 -12.52 -4.99 -13.80
CA GLY A 56 -13.83 -4.49 -14.21
C GLY A 56 -13.74 -3.62 -15.45
#